data_AF-A0A1B7NVN3-F1
#
_entry.id   AF-A0A1B7NVN3-F1
#
_cell.length_a   1.000
_cell.length_b   1.000
_cell.length_c   1.000
_cell.angle_alpha   90.00
_cell.angle_beta   90.00
_cell.angle_gamma   90.00
#
_symmetry.space_group_name_H-M   'P 1'
#
loop_
_entity.id
_entity.type
_entity.pdbx_description
1 polymer ?
#
loop_
_entity_poly.entity_id
_entity_poly.type
_entity_poly.pdbx_seq_one_letter_code
_entity_poly.pdbx_strand_id
1 'polypeptide(L)'
;MNRGGGNCSDATPPLKSTPLFLQKMKPDGIRPDGEPVQILDRLEKEDGPLIEAPNLVRSANGIYFLFYSSHCSDSRDYDVKYATARELAGPYTRAKTPLLKSGDFGLVSPGGATVSKDGKNIVFHAHCAEGRCMWVGAIELKGTNAKIVPAPS
;
A
#
# COMPACT_ATOMS: atom_id res chain seq x y z
N MET A 1 -10.95 7.91 16.42
CA MET A 1 -10.88 7.90 14.94
C MET A 1 -12.08 8.65 14.41
N ASN A 2 -11.89 9.87 13.89
CA ASN A 2 -12.99 10.62 13.30
C ASN A 2 -13.23 10.05 11.89
N ARG A 3 -14.21 9.16 11.73
CA ARG A 3 -14.66 8.72 10.42
C ARG A 3 -15.37 9.90 9.77
N GLY A 4 -14.62 10.75 9.06
CA GLY A 4 -15.19 11.75 8.18
C GLY A 4 -15.99 11.04 7.10
N GLY A 5 -17.29 10.89 7.33
CA GLY A 5 -18.24 10.19 6.47
C GLY A 5 -18.60 10.96 5.20
N GLY A 6 -17.59 11.41 4.46
CA GLY A 6 -17.72 11.91 3.09
C GLY A 6 -17.00 10.95 2.15
N ASN A 7 -17.43 10.89 0.88
CA ASN A 7 -16.65 10.18 -0.13
C ASN A 7 -15.27 10.80 -0.21
N CYS A 8 -14.23 9.96 -0.27
CA CYS A 8 -12.85 10.38 -0.38
C CYS A 8 -12.65 11.38 -1.55
N SER A 9 -13.37 11.15 -2.66
CA SER A 9 -13.33 11.98 -3.86
C SER A 9 -13.89 13.39 -3.68
N ASP A 10 -14.67 13.64 -2.63
CA ASP A 10 -15.27 14.95 -2.33
C ASP A 10 -14.45 15.74 -1.29
N ALA A 11 -13.22 15.30 -0.98
CA ALA A 11 -12.39 15.94 0.02
C ALA A 11 -11.96 17.35 -0.42
N THR A 12 -12.45 18.36 0.29
CA THR A 12 -12.09 19.77 0.05
C THR A 12 -10.75 20.14 0.70
N PRO A 13 -9.81 20.79 0.00
CA PRO A 13 -8.59 21.31 0.59
C PRO A 13 -8.84 22.30 1.75
N PRO A 14 -7.94 22.38 2.76
CA PRO A 14 -6.72 21.59 2.88
C PRO A 14 -7.01 20.15 3.32
N LEU A 15 -6.40 19.20 2.61
CA LEU A 15 -6.56 17.78 2.88
C LEU A 15 -5.93 17.41 4.23
N LYS A 16 -6.55 16.51 4.99
CA LYS A 16 -6.06 16.09 6.32
C LYS A 16 -5.06 14.95 6.21
N SER A 17 -4.14 14.85 7.16
CA SER A 17 -3.18 13.74 7.28
C SER A 17 -3.89 12.39 7.42
N THR A 18 -3.30 11.35 6.84
CA THR A 18 -3.79 9.95 6.91
C THR A 18 -2.60 9.01 7.13
N PRO A 19 -2.04 8.98 8.35
CA PRO A 19 -0.81 8.26 8.58
C PRO A 19 -1.03 6.74 8.68
N LEU A 20 -0.03 6.00 8.23
CA LEU A 20 0.13 4.58 8.51
C LEU A 20 0.89 4.42 9.83
N PHE A 21 0.34 3.62 10.73
CA PHE A 21 0.94 3.32 12.03
C PHE A 21 1.33 1.85 12.14
N LEU A 22 2.43 1.61 12.84
CA LEU A 22 2.87 0.29 13.30
C LEU A 22 2.60 0.18 14.81
N GLN A 23 1.99 -0.92 15.23
CA GLN A 23 1.75 -1.19 16.65
C GLN A 23 2.11 -2.62 16.97
N LYS A 24 2.94 -2.79 18.01
CA LYS A 24 3.23 -4.11 18.56
C LYS A 24 1.97 -4.65 19.24
N MET A 25 1.70 -5.93 19.06
CA MET A 25 0.56 -6.62 19.67
C MET A 25 1.04 -7.58 20.76
N LYS A 26 0.19 -7.81 21.77
CA LYS A 26 0.34 -8.93 22.71
C LYS A 26 0.22 -10.27 21.94
N PRO A 27 0.64 -11.40 22.54
CA PRO A 27 0.57 -12.70 21.88
C PRO A 27 -0.82 -13.15 21.40
N ASP A 28 -1.90 -12.56 21.94
CA ASP A 28 -3.28 -12.82 21.49
C ASP A 28 -3.65 -12.17 20.15
N GLY A 29 -2.80 -11.26 19.63
CA GLY A 29 -3.01 -10.60 18.35
C GLY A 29 -4.12 -9.55 18.31
N ILE A 30 -4.79 -9.26 19.43
CA ILE A 30 -5.94 -8.34 19.49
C ILE A 30 -5.75 -7.20 20.48
N ARG A 31 -4.79 -7.28 21.40
CA ARG A 31 -4.45 -6.19 22.33
C ARG A 31 -3.12 -5.52 21.97
N PRO A 32 -3.06 -4.18 21.95
CA PRO A 32 -1.81 -3.45 21.85
C PRO A 32 -0.78 -3.76 22.94
N ASP A 33 0.49 -3.68 22.57
CA ASP A 33 1.65 -3.76 23.46
C ASP A 33 2.52 -2.50 23.31
N GLY A 34 2.05 -1.39 23.87
CA GLY A 34 2.69 -0.08 23.79
C GLY A 34 2.04 0.89 22.78
N GLU A 35 2.67 2.04 22.62
CA GLU A 35 2.17 3.12 21.76
C GLU A 35 2.39 2.84 20.26
N PRO A 36 1.46 3.28 19.39
CA PRO A 36 1.63 3.18 17.96
C PRO A 36 2.74 4.12 17.47
N VAL A 37 3.52 3.67 16.49
CA VAL A 37 4.58 4.44 15.82
C VAL A 37 4.09 4.82 14.43
N GLN A 38 4.07 6.11 14.10
CA GLN A 38 3.81 6.56 12.74
C GLN A 38 5.00 6.17 11.84
N ILE A 39 4.73 5.42 10.76
CA ILE A 39 5.78 4.91 9.86
C ILE A 39 5.78 5.56 8.48
N LEU A 40 4.64 6.11 8.05
CA LEU A 40 4.48 6.84 6.79
C LEU A 40 3.25 7.75 6.88
N ASP A 41 3.25 8.88 6.21
CA ASP A 41 2.06 9.72 6.00
C ASP A 41 1.98 10.14 4.54
N ARG A 42 0.80 10.59 4.11
CA ARG A 42 0.55 11.04 2.75
C ARG A 42 1.37 12.29 2.42
N LEU A 43 1.77 12.42 1.17
CA LEU A 43 2.37 13.63 0.61
C LEU A 43 1.33 14.31 -0.28
N GLU A 44 1.04 15.59 0.00
CA GLU A 44 -0.01 16.35 -0.68
C GLU A 44 0.16 16.38 -2.21
N LYS A 45 1.42 16.41 -2.68
CA LYS A 45 1.74 16.45 -4.11
C LYS A 45 1.67 15.09 -4.80
N GLU A 46 1.56 13.98 -4.06
CA GLU A 46 1.71 12.63 -4.62
C GLU A 46 0.50 11.72 -4.41
N ASP A 47 -0.20 11.84 -3.28
CA ASP A 47 -1.14 10.80 -2.81
C ASP A 47 -2.61 11.24 -2.82
N GLY A 48 -2.87 12.49 -3.21
CA GLY A 48 -4.19 13.08 -3.08
C GLY A 48 -4.69 13.06 -1.62
N PRO A 49 -5.97 12.72 -1.37
CA PRO A 49 -6.59 12.85 -0.06
C PRO A 49 -6.14 11.83 0.98
N LEU A 50 -5.62 10.66 0.60
CA LEU A 50 -5.24 9.63 1.56
C LEU A 50 -4.15 8.66 1.08
N ILE A 51 -3.52 7.99 2.05
CA ILE A 51 -2.87 6.69 1.87
C ILE A 51 -3.53 5.64 2.78
N GLU A 52 -3.62 4.39 2.33
CA GLU A 52 -4.33 3.33 3.05
C GLU A 52 -3.81 1.92 2.73
N ALA A 53 -4.48 0.90 3.30
CA ALA A 53 -4.27 -0.52 3.05
C ALA A 53 -2.79 -0.97 3.15
N PRO A 54 -2.11 -0.73 4.29
CA PRO A 54 -0.71 -1.10 4.44
C PRO A 54 -0.53 -2.63 4.40
N ASN A 55 0.43 -3.09 3.61
CA ASN A 55 0.96 -4.44 3.68
C ASN A 55 2.48 -4.39 3.87
N LEU A 56 2.99 -5.03 4.92
CA LEU A 56 4.39 -5.02 5.28
C LEU A 56 5.00 -6.42 5.17
N VAL A 57 6.04 -6.55 4.35
CA VAL A 57 6.78 -7.82 4.17
C VAL A 57 8.27 -7.58 4.36
N ARG A 58 8.96 -8.61 4.85
CA ARG A 58 10.42 -8.61 4.96
C ARG A 58 11.00 -9.52 3.89
N SER A 59 11.83 -8.98 3.02
CA SER A 59 12.51 -9.74 1.98
C SER A 59 13.58 -10.67 2.57
N ALA A 60 14.07 -11.62 1.75
CA ALA A 60 15.11 -12.58 2.16
C ALA A 60 16.44 -11.90 2.57
N ASN A 61 16.75 -10.72 2.02
CA ASN A 61 17.91 -9.91 2.41
C ASN A 61 17.65 -8.96 3.58
N GLY A 62 16.50 -9.09 4.26
CA GLY A 62 16.21 -8.38 5.51
C GLY A 62 15.64 -6.96 5.36
N ILE A 63 15.31 -6.52 4.14
CA ILE A 63 14.68 -5.21 3.88
C ILE A 63 13.18 -5.29 4.12
N TYR A 64 12.62 -4.28 4.77
CA TYR A 64 11.18 -4.13 4.93
C TYR A 64 10.59 -3.38 3.74
N PHE A 65 9.55 -3.94 3.13
CA PHE A 65 8.76 -3.33 2.06
C PHE A 65 7.36 -3.05 2.60
N LEU A 66 7.00 -1.76 2.68
CA LEU A 66 5.66 -1.28 3.00
C LEU A 66 4.94 -0.93 1.70
N PHE A 67 4.02 -1.78 1.28
CA PHE A 67 3.07 -1.51 0.21
C PHE A 67 1.87 -0.76 0.78
N TYR A 68 1.33 0.18 0.01
CA TYR A 68 0.17 0.98 0.38
C TYR A 68 -0.54 1.47 -0.88
N SER A 69 -1.79 1.89 -0.73
CA SER A 69 -2.51 2.57 -1.80
C SER A 69 -2.57 4.07 -1.56
N SER A 70 -2.62 4.85 -2.63
CA SER A 70 -2.82 6.30 -2.58
C SER A 70 -4.00 6.73 -3.44
N HIS A 71 -4.52 7.94 -3.20
CA HIS A 71 -5.77 8.47 -3.75
C HIS A 71 -7.01 7.68 -3.28
N CYS A 72 -8.18 8.04 -3.81
CA CYS A 72 -9.44 7.40 -3.47
C CYS A 72 -9.69 6.15 -4.30
N SER A 73 -10.24 5.11 -3.69
CA SER A 73 -10.49 3.83 -4.35
C SER A 73 -11.48 3.87 -5.52
N ASP A 74 -12.26 4.93 -5.65
CA ASP A 74 -13.19 5.24 -6.75
C ASP A 74 -12.60 6.20 -7.81
N SER A 75 -11.41 6.77 -7.55
CA SER A 75 -10.68 7.58 -8.52
C SER A 75 -9.85 6.71 -9.46
N ARG A 76 -9.67 7.18 -10.71
CA ARG A 76 -8.74 6.58 -11.67
C ARG A 76 -7.27 6.72 -11.23
N ASP A 77 -6.98 7.64 -10.33
CA ASP A 77 -5.63 7.87 -9.79
C ASP A 77 -5.25 6.90 -8.67
N TYR A 78 -6.18 6.03 -8.23
CA TYR A 78 -5.86 5.00 -7.25
C TYR A 78 -4.75 4.09 -7.75
N ASP A 79 -3.71 3.95 -6.94
CA ASP A 79 -2.52 3.21 -7.30
C ASP A 79 -1.99 2.37 -6.12
N VAL A 80 -1.07 1.46 -6.42
CA VAL A 80 -0.24 0.77 -5.43
C VAL A 80 1.13 1.41 -5.45
N LYS A 81 1.58 1.91 -4.31
CA LYS A 81 2.93 2.41 -4.08
C LYS A 81 3.63 1.53 -3.05
N TYR A 82 4.94 1.73 -2.91
CA TYR A 82 5.71 1.10 -1.85
C TYR A 82 6.84 1.99 -1.35
N ALA A 83 7.29 1.71 -0.14
CA ALA A 83 8.45 2.30 0.49
C ALA A 83 9.29 1.23 1.19
N THR A 84 10.59 1.47 1.35
CA THR A 84 11.50 0.50 1.97
C THR A 84 12.26 1.05 3.16
N ALA A 85 12.54 0.19 4.14
CA ALA A 85 13.35 0.50 5.32
C ALA A 85 14.28 -0.67 5.69
N ARG A 86 15.36 -0.35 6.40
CA ARG A 86 16.25 -1.37 7.00
C ARG A 86 15.77 -1.83 8.38
N GLU A 87 15.04 -0.97 9.09
CA GLU A 87 14.43 -1.26 10.38
C GLU A 87 12.91 -1.30 10.26
N LEU A 88 12.27 -2.09 11.12
CA LEU A 88 10.82 -2.32 11.08
C LEU A 88 10.02 -1.01 11.24
N ALA A 89 10.49 -0.11 12.10
CA ALA A 89 9.85 1.18 12.37
C ALA A 89 10.29 2.30 11.42
N GLY A 90 11.09 2.01 10.39
CA GLY A 90 11.58 2.99 9.44
C GLY A 90 12.97 3.57 9.78
N PRO A 91 13.37 4.70 9.18
CA PRO A 91 12.59 5.51 8.26
C PRO A 91 12.31 4.80 6.92
N TYR A 92 11.09 4.96 6.40
CA TYR A 92 10.70 4.42 5.10
C TYR A 92 11.01 5.40 3.97
N THR A 93 11.77 4.92 2.98
CA THR A 93 12.07 5.67 1.76
C THR A 93 11.13 5.24 0.65
N ARG A 94 10.31 6.16 0.13
CA ARG A 94 9.34 5.91 -0.96
C ARG A 94 10.05 5.52 -2.25
N ALA A 95 9.47 4.58 -2.99
CA ALA A 95 9.86 4.33 -4.37
C ALA A 95 9.54 5.55 -5.25
N LYS A 96 10.33 5.77 -6.30
CA LYS A 96 10.14 6.92 -7.21
C LYS A 96 8.91 6.80 -8.10
N THR A 97 8.45 5.57 -8.34
CA THR A 97 7.31 5.26 -9.21
C THR A 97 6.36 4.32 -8.49
N PRO A 98 5.04 4.39 -8.77
CA PRO A 98 4.10 3.40 -8.27
C PRO A 98 4.46 2.01 -8.78
N LEU A 99 4.07 0.97 -8.01
CA LEU A 99 4.17 -0.43 -8.42
C LEU A 99 3.13 -0.80 -9.47
N LEU A 100 1.91 -0.31 -9.30
CA LEU A 100 0.78 -0.50 -10.20
C LEU A 100 -0.06 0.77 -10.24
N LYS A 101 -0.49 1.18 -11.43
CA LYS A 101 -1.44 2.28 -11.64
C LYS A 101 -2.38 1.98 -12.79
N SER A 102 -3.43 2.80 -12.94
CA SER A 102 -4.32 2.74 -14.10
C SER A 102 -3.54 2.74 -15.43
N GLY A 103 -3.90 1.82 -16.32
CA GLY A 103 -3.24 1.61 -17.61
C GLY A 103 -2.25 0.44 -17.62
N ASP A 104 -1.64 0.11 -16.47
CA ASP A 104 -0.76 -1.06 -16.37
C ASP A 104 -1.57 -2.34 -16.55
N PHE A 105 -1.15 -3.22 -17.46
CA PHE A 105 -1.83 -4.49 -17.75
C PHE A 105 -3.33 -4.36 -18.10
N GLY A 106 -3.78 -3.19 -18.57
CA GLY A 106 -5.20 -2.91 -18.83
C GLY A 106 -6.05 -2.70 -17.57
N LEU A 107 -5.42 -2.54 -16.41
CA LEU A 107 -6.09 -2.33 -15.13
C LEU A 107 -6.56 -0.88 -14.97
N VAL A 108 -7.59 -0.69 -14.16
CA VAL A 108 -8.08 0.62 -13.74
C VAL A 108 -8.17 0.63 -12.21
N SER A 109 -7.56 1.65 -11.60
CA SER A 109 -7.52 1.90 -10.15
C SER A 109 -7.00 0.71 -9.32
N PRO A 110 -5.85 0.08 -9.64
CA PRO A 110 -5.34 -1.03 -8.83
C PRO A 110 -4.97 -0.57 -7.41
N GLY A 111 -5.31 -1.34 -6.38
CA GLY A 111 -4.93 -1.04 -5.00
C GLY A 111 -5.21 -2.15 -3.99
N GLY A 112 -5.12 -1.84 -2.70
CA GLY A 112 -5.35 -2.80 -1.61
C GLY A 112 -4.43 -4.03 -1.68
N ALA A 113 -3.19 -3.81 -2.10
CA ALA A 113 -2.26 -4.88 -2.42
C ALA A 113 -1.78 -5.64 -1.17
N THR A 114 -1.68 -6.96 -1.29
CA THR A 114 -1.07 -7.85 -0.28
C THR A 114 -0.07 -8.76 -0.95
N VAL A 115 1.17 -8.72 -0.48
CA VAL A 115 2.25 -9.62 -0.93
C VAL A 115 2.27 -10.86 -0.03
N SER A 116 2.44 -12.03 -0.65
CA SER A 116 2.56 -13.31 0.06
C SER A 116 3.77 -13.32 0.99
N LYS A 117 3.72 -14.11 2.06
CA LYS A 117 4.78 -14.18 3.07
C LYS A 117 6.16 -14.53 2.51
N ASP A 118 6.21 -15.30 1.42
CA ASP A 118 7.44 -15.67 0.72
C ASP A 118 7.95 -14.60 -0.27
N GLY A 119 7.20 -13.49 -0.45
CA GLY A 119 7.57 -12.37 -1.30
C GLY A 119 7.47 -12.66 -2.80
N LYS A 120 6.72 -13.69 -3.22
CA LYS A 120 6.66 -14.15 -4.62
C LYS A 120 5.36 -13.84 -5.34
N ASN A 121 4.26 -13.71 -4.62
CA ASN A 121 2.93 -13.47 -5.17
C ASN A 121 2.36 -12.19 -4.58
N ILE A 122 1.46 -11.56 -5.34
CA ILE A 122 0.70 -10.39 -4.91
C ILE A 122 -0.75 -10.58 -5.30
N VAL A 123 -1.65 -10.19 -4.40
CA VAL A 123 -3.07 -10.02 -4.70
C VAL A 123 -3.45 -8.56 -4.52
N PHE A 124 -4.35 -8.05 -5.35
CA PHE A 124 -4.83 -6.67 -5.28
C PHE A 124 -6.21 -6.60 -5.95
N HIS A 125 -6.94 -5.50 -5.76
CA HIS A 125 -8.21 -5.26 -6.46
C HIS A 125 -8.04 -4.19 -7.53
N ALA A 126 -8.77 -4.32 -8.63
CA ALA A 126 -8.88 -3.32 -9.70
C ALA A 126 -10.32 -3.30 -10.25
N HIS A 127 -10.71 -2.27 -10.99
CA HIS A 127 -12.04 -2.21 -11.59
C HIS A 127 -12.25 -3.31 -12.64
N CYS A 128 -13.45 -3.87 -12.63
CA CYS A 128 -13.99 -4.82 -13.61
C CYS A 128 -15.47 -4.49 -13.86
N ALA A 129 -16.15 -5.24 -14.74
CA ALA A 129 -17.56 -5.01 -15.06
C ALA A 129 -18.47 -5.15 -13.82
N GLU A 130 -18.09 -5.99 -12.86
CA GLU A 130 -18.83 -6.30 -11.64
C GLU A 130 -18.46 -5.39 -10.44
N GLY A 131 -17.64 -4.36 -10.66
CA GLY A 131 -17.18 -3.45 -9.61
C GLY A 131 -15.67 -3.55 -9.39
N ARG A 132 -15.24 -4.17 -8.28
CA ARG A 132 -13.83 -4.40 -7.94
C ARG A 132 -13.55 -5.90 -7.90
N CYS A 133 -12.73 -6.37 -8.81
CA CYS A 133 -12.34 -7.78 -8.89
C CYS A 133 -10.94 -7.99 -8.29
N MET A 134 -10.71 -9.18 -7.73
CA MET A 134 -9.39 -9.60 -7.26
C MET A 134 -8.53 -10.02 -8.45
N TRP A 135 -7.28 -9.58 -8.44
CA TRP A 135 -6.23 -9.97 -9.37
C TRP A 135 -5.09 -10.63 -8.61
N VAL A 136 -4.41 -11.55 -9.26
CA VAL A 136 -3.24 -12.26 -8.72
C VAL A 136 -2.10 -12.12 -9.71
N GLY A 137 -0.91 -11.83 -9.21
CA GLY A 137 0.31 -11.75 -10.04
C GLY A 137 1.54 -12.25 -9.28
N ALA A 138 2.63 -12.40 -10.02
CA ALA A 138 3.95 -12.65 -9.43
C ALA A 138 4.67 -11.31 -9.17
N ILE A 139 5.46 -11.26 -8.12
CA ILE A 139 6.25 -10.09 -7.72
C ILE A 139 7.69 -10.51 -7.42
N GLU A 140 8.64 -9.67 -7.82
CA GLU A 140 10.05 -9.78 -7.45
C GLU A 140 10.44 -8.65 -6.50
N LEU A 141 11.06 -8.99 -5.38
CA LEU A 141 11.67 -8.06 -4.43
C LEU A 141 13.19 -8.17 -4.52
N LYS A 142 13.84 -7.17 -5.12
CA LYS A 142 15.30 -7.17 -5.36
C LYS A 142 15.94 -5.88 -4.87
N GLY A 143 16.83 -5.99 -3.89
CA GLY A 143 17.41 -4.83 -3.23
C GLY A 143 16.31 -4.03 -2.52
N THR A 144 16.07 -2.79 -2.97
CA THR A 144 14.97 -1.92 -2.52
C THR A 144 13.89 -1.75 -3.59
N ASN A 145 13.89 -2.58 -4.64
CA ASN A 145 12.95 -2.49 -5.74
C ASN A 145 11.93 -3.63 -5.68
N ALA A 146 10.67 -3.28 -5.92
CA ALA A 146 9.57 -4.22 -6.11
C ALA A 146 9.07 -4.11 -7.56
N LYS A 147 8.81 -5.24 -8.21
CA LYS A 147 8.35 -5.27 -9.60
C LYS A 147 7.37 -6.42 -9.83
N ILE A 148 6.26 -6.13 -10.51
CA ILE A 148 5.37 -7.16 -11.03
C ILE A 148 6.06 -7.86 -12.20
N VAL A 149 6.11 -9.19 -12.14
CA VAL A 149 6.76 -10.03 -13.14
C VAL A 149 5.75 -11.02 -13.73
N PRO A 150 5.95 -11.50 -14.96
CA PRO A 150 5.19 -12.64 -15.46
C PRO A 150 5.33 -13.82 -14.51
N ALA A 151 4.28 -14.63 -14.39
CA ALA A 151 4.41 -15.92 -13.70
C ALA A 151 5.53 -16.73 -14.35
N PRO A 152 6.38 -17.43 -13.58
CA PRO A 152 7.35 -18.35 -14.16
C PRO A 152 6.59 -19.35 -15.06
N SER A 153 7.10 -19.55 -16.28
CA SER A 153 6.65 -20.59 -17.21
C SER A 153 6.87 -21.98 -16.65
#